data_AF-A0A2V6YIC0-F1
#
_entry.id   AF-A0A2V6YIC0-F1
#
_cell.length_a   1.000
_cell.length_b   1.000
_cell.length_c   1.000
_cell.angle_alpha   90.00
_cell.angle_beta   90.00
_cell.angle_gamma   90.00
#
_symmetry.space_group_name_H-M   'P 1'
#
loop_
_entity.id
_entity.type
_entity.pdbx_description
1 polymer ?
#
loop_
_entity_poly.entity_id
_entity_poly.type
_entity_poly.pdbx_seq_one_letter_code
_entity_poly.pdbx_strand_id
1 'polypeptide(L)'
;MADTKTRVLLILAQDVLDRARVVAGKATVTLKLPVSLQIVLRALIVEGLKRNDHPALLANIEGQAKAVRHKRSMARVPRRART
;
A
#
# COMPACT_ATOMS: atom_id res chain seq x y z
N MET A 1 11.25 12.72 23.01
CA MET A 1 12.06 12.18 21.89
C MET A 1 11.44 12.69 20.60
N ALA A 2 12.17 13.49 19.82
CA ALA A 2 11.65 14.06 18.58
C ALA A 2 11.30 12.94 17.59
N ASP A 3 10.09 12.98 17.06
CA ASP A 3 9.62 12.09 16.01
C ASP A 3 10.45 12.38 14.74
N THR A 4 11.55 11.64 14.53
CA THR A 4 12.40 11.70 13.32
C THR A 4 11.67 11.08 12.12
N LYS A 5 10.37 11.37 11.99
CA LYS A 5 9.52 10.83 10.95
C LYS A 5 9.69 11.70 9.72
N THR A 6 10.45 11.18 8.75
CA THR A 6 10.56 11.78 7.43
C THR A 6 9.16 11.92 6.83
N ARG A 7 8.74 13.17 6.63
CA ARG A 7 7.46 13.52 5.98
C ARG A 7 7.77 13.84 4.52
N VAL A 8 7.00 13.26 3.61
CA VAL A 8 7.14 13.46 2.17
C VAL A 8 5.82 13.97 1.62
N LEU A 9 5.86 15.08 0.88
CA LEU A 9 4.74 15.55 0.07
C LEU A 9 4.94 15.05 -1.36
N LEU A 10 3.99 14.27 -1.86
CA LEU A 10 3.98 13.79 -3.23
C LEU A 10 2.94 14.58 -4.03
N ILE A 11 3.39 15.31 -5.05
CA ILE A 11 2.51 16.01 -6.00
C ILE A 11 2.50 15.18 -7.29
N LEU A 12 1.31 14.78 -7.72
CA LEU A 12 1.11 13.96 -8.92
C LEU A 12 0.16 14.66 -9.87
N ALA A 13 0.35 14.44 -11.16
CA ALA A 13 -0.67 14.75 -12.15
C ALA A 13 -1.92 13.87 -11.89
N GLN A 14 -3.09 14.43 -12.21
CA GLN A 14 -4.38 13.79 -11.89
C GLN A 14 -4.55 12.43 -12.60
N ASP A 15 -4.08 12.32 -13.84
CA ASP A 15 -4.12 11.10 -14.63
C ASP A 15 -3.31 9.95 -13.99
N VAL A 16 -2.18 10.25 -13.37
CA VAL A 16 -1.38 9.28 -12.61
C VAL A 16 -2.15 8.80 -11.38
N LEU A 17 -2.82 9.71 -10.68
CA LEU A 17 -3.65 9.37 -9.52
C LEU A 17 -4.85 8.51 -9.93
N ASP A 18 -5.49 8.81 -11.05
CA ASP A 18 -6.63 8.05 -11.57
C ASP A 18 -6.22 6.64 -12.01
N ARG A 19 -5.07 6.49 -12.68
CA ARG A 19 -4.50 5.18 -13.00
C ARG A 19 -4.20 4.37 -11.73
N ALA A 20 -3.62 5.01 -10.71
CA ALA A 20 -3.34 4.35 -9.44
C ALA A 20 -4.62 3.88 -8.72
N ARG A 21 -5.72 4.64 -8.81
CA ARG A 21 -7.04 4.23 -8.30
C ARG A 21 -7.56 2.98 -9.01
N VAL A 22 -7.45 2.94 -10.34
CA VAL A 22 -7.84 1.76 -11.13
C VAL A 22 -7.01 0.54 -10.73
N VAL A 23 -5.69 0.70 -10.58
CA VAL A 23 -4.80 -0.38 -10.13
C VAL A 23 -5.18 -0.86 -8.73
N ALA A 24 -5.48 0.05 -7.80
CA ALA A 24 -5.92 -0.32 -6.45
C ALA A 24 -7.22 -1.14 -6.47
N GLY A 25 -8.19 -0.74 -7.30
CA GLY A 25 -9.44 -1.49 -7.50
C GLY A 25 -9.20 -2.89 -8.06
N LYS A 26 -8.43 -2.99 -9.16
CA LYS A 26 -8.06 -4.27 -9.77
C LYS A 26 -7.33 -5.19 -8.78
N ALA A 27 -6.31 -4.67 -8.10
CA ALA A 27 -5.54 -5.43 -7.11
C ALA A 27 -6.40 -5.91 -5.93
N THR A 28 -7.37 -5.10 -5.48
CA THR A 28 -8.31 -5.51 -4.43
C THR A 28 -9.14 -6.72 -4.84
N VAL A 29 -9.64 -6.73 -6.08
CA VAL A 29 -10.40 -7.85 -6.64
C VAL A 29 -9.52 -9.08 -6.83
N THR A 30 -8.37 -8.92 -7.50
CA THR A 30 -7.47 -10.03 -7.83
C THR A 30 -6.90 -10.69 -6.58
N LEU A 31 -6.44 -9.91 -5.60
CA LEU A 31 -5.81 -10.43 -4.39
C LEU A 31 -6.82 -10.81 -3.30
N LYS A 32 -8.11 -10.53 -3.50
CA LYS A 32 -9.20 -10.76 -2.53
C LYS A 32 -8.90 -10.18 -1.15
N LEU A 33 -8.25 -9.02 -1.10
CA LEU A 33 -7.91 -8.31 0.12
C LEU A 33 -7.90 -6.80 -0.13
N PRO A 34 -8.28 -5.95 0.85
CA PRO A 34 -8.33 -4.51 0.64
C PRO A 34 -6.96 -3.92 0.32
N VAL A 35 -6.81 -3.34 -0.87
CA VAL A 35 -5.61 -2.61 -1.30
C VAL A 35 -5.91 -1.11 -1.32
N SER A 36 -5.26 -0.35 -0.43
CA SER A 36 -5.43 1.10 -0.37
C SER A 36 -4.58 1.82 -1.44
N LEU A 37 -5.04 2.99 -1.87
CA LEU A 37 -4.28 3.85 -2.78
C LEU A 37 -2.87 4.18 -2.26
N GLN A 38 -2.70 4.32 -0.94
CA GLN A 38 -1.38 4.56 -0.33
C GLN A 38 -0.39 3.40 -0.56
N ILE A 39 -0.87 2.15 -0.57
CA ILE A 39 -0.02 0.98 -0.86
C ILE A 39 0.44 1.02 -2.32
N VAL A 40 -0.47 1.33 -3.23
CA VAL A 40 -0.17 1.43 -4.66
C VAL A 40 0.84 2.55 -4.93
N LEU A 41 0.60 3.74 -4.37
CA LEU A 41 1.51 4.88 -4.52
C LEU A 41 2.88 4.59 -3.91
N ARG A 42 2.94 3.92 -2.76
CA ARG A 42 4.22 3.53 -2.15
C ARG A 42 4.97 2.52 -3.01
N ALA A 43 4.29 1.52 -3.58
CA ALA A 43 4.90 0.58 -4.50
C ALA A 43 5.39 1.28 -5.77
N LEU A 44 4.62 2.20 -6.33
CA LEU A 44 5.04 3.01 -7.49
C LEU A 44 6.29 3.85 -7.19
N ILE A 45 6.42 4.44 -5.99
CA ILE A 45 7.63 5.16 -5.59
C ILE A 45 8.84 4.22 -5.56
N VAL A 46 8.70 3.03 -4.97
CA VAL A 46 9.79 2.05 -4.84
C VAL A 46 10.24 1.52 -6.20
N GLU A 47 9.31 1.31 -7.13
CA GLU A 47 9.60 0.83 -8.50
C GLU A 47 9.90 1.97 -9.51
N GLY A 48 10.05 3.21 -9.05
CA GLY A 48 10.53 4.33 -9.87
C GLY A 48 9.50 5.03 -10.76
N LEU A 49 8.20 5.03 -10.41
CA LEU A 49 7.05 5.72 -11.03
C LEU A 49 6.84 5.46 -12.55
N LYS A 50 7.70 4.70 -13.21
CA LYS A 50 7.80 4.69 -14.68
C LYS A 50 6.97 3.60 -15.37
N ARG A 51 6.43 2.60 -14.64
CA ARG A 51 5.78 1.44 -15.26
C ARG A 51 4.63 0.88 -14.41
N ASN A 52 3.41 1.33 -14.72
CA ASN A 52 2.18 0.99 -13.96
C ASN A 52 1.76 -0.50 -14.03
N ASP A 53 2.30 -1.27 -14.97
CA ASP A 53 1.94 -2.68 -15.21
C ASP A 53 3.14 -3.64 -15.09
N HIS A 54 4.21 -3.24 -14.39
CA HIS A 54 5.39 -4.08 -14.26
C HIS A 54 5.17 -5.20 -13.22
N PRO A 55 5.60 -6.46 -13.46
CA PRO A 55 5.43 -7.55 -12.49
C PRO A 55 6.03 -7.25 -11.11
N ALA A 56 7.14 -6.50 -11.06
CA ALA A 56 7.77 -6.05 -9.82
C ALA A 56 6.84 -5.15 -8.99
N LEU A 57 6.08 -4.26 -9.64
CA LEU A 57 5.11 -3.40 -8.98
C LEU A 57 3.99 -4.21 -8.33
N LEU A 58 3.45 -5.19 -9.05
CA LEU A 58 2.39 -6.06 -8.54
C LEU A 58 2.87 -6.89 -7.34
N ALA A 59 4.08 -7.45 -7.41
CA ALA A 59 4.69 -8.19 -6.31
C ALA A 59 4.88 -7.31 -5.05
N ASN A 60 5.28 -6.05 -5.25
CA ASN A 60 5.47 -5.11 -4.15
C ASN A 60 4.13 -4.68 -3.52
N ILE A 61 3.11 -4.41 -4.33
CA ILE A 61 1.73 -4.14 -3.86
C ILE A 61 1.23 -5.32 -3.02
N GLU A 62 1.39 -6.55 -3.52
CA GLU A 62 0.95 -7.75 -2.81
C GLU A 62 1.69 -7.92 -1.47
N GLY A 63 3.01 -7.79 -1.46
CA GLY A 63 3.83 -7.89 -0.25
C GLY A 63 3.42 -6.86 0.81
N GLN A 64 3.24 -5.60 0.41
CA GLN A 64 2.80 -4.55 1.33
C GLN A 64 1.38 -4.77 1.84
N ALA A 65 0.45 -5.21 0.97
CA ALA A 65 -0.93 -5.44 1.36
C ALA A 65 -1.06 -6.62 2.35
N LYS A 66 -0.29 -7.71 2.13
CA LYS A 66 -0.16 -8.82 3.09
C LYS A 66 0.42 -8.34 4.42
N ALA A 67 1.47 -7.54 4.41
CA ALA A 67 2.07 -6.99 5.63
C ALA A 67 1.09 -6.11 6.42
N VAL A 68 0.32 -5.26 5.74
CA VAL A 68 -0.72 -4.42 6.38
C VAL A 68 -1.84 -5.28 6.95
N ARG A 69 -2.33 -6.29 6.21
CA ARG A 69 -3.34 -7.23 6.69
C ARG A 69 -2.85 -7.97 7.94
N HIS A 70 -1.60 -8.45 7.93
CA HIS A 70 -1.00 -9.12 9.08
C HIS A 70 -0.89 -8.18 10.31
N LYS A 71 -0.40 -6.95 10.13
CA LYS A 71 -0.36 -5.94 11.20
C LYS A 71 -1.76 -5.65 11.78
N ARG A 72 -2.77 -5.53 10.93
CA ARG A 72 -4.17 -5.35 11.37
C ARG A 72 -4.70 -6.57 12.12
N SER A 73 -4.32 -7.77 11.69
CA SER A 73 -4.66 -9.02 12.39
C SER A 73 -4.04 -9.07 13.78
N MET A 74 -2.76 -8.70 13.91
CA MET A 74 -2.04 -8.64 15.19
C MET A 74 -2.59 -7.55 16.11
N ALA A 75 -2.95 -6.39 15.58
CA ALA A 75 -3.61 -5.34 16.35
C ALA A 75 -5.04 -5.70 16.81
N ARG A 76 -5.68 -6.69 16.15
CA ARG A 76 -7.00 -7.21 16.50
C ARG A 76 -6.98 -8.38 17.48
N VAL A 77 -5.80 -8.91 17.84
CA VAL A 77 -5.70 -9.86 18.95
C VAL A 77 -6.19 -9.13 20.20
N PRO A 78 -7.28 -9.58 20.85
CA PRO A 78 -7.88 -8.83 21.93
C PRO A 78 -6.87 -8.69 23.06
N ARG A 79 -6.79 -7.48 23.64
CA ARG A 79 -6.14 -7.17 24.91
C ARG A 79 -6.88 -7.89 26.06
N ARG A 80 -6.95 -9.21 26.03
CA ARG A 80 -7.58 -10.09 27.04
C ARG A 80 -6.60 -11.08 27.67
N ALA A 81 -5.34 -11.06 27.28
CA ALA A 81 -4.29 -11.90 27.86
C ALA A 81 -3.21 -11.08 28.61
N ARG A 82 -3.63 -10.05 29.34
CA ARG A 82 -2.82 -9.33 30.34
C ARG A 82 -3.69 -8.98 31.54
N THR A 83 -3.98 -9.98 32.34
CA THR A 83 -4.38 -9.88 33.75
C THR A 83 -3.65 -10.97 34.49
#